data_AF-A0AAV9SA04-F1
#
_entry.id   AF-A0AAV9SA04-F1
#
_cell.length_a   1.000
_cell.length_b   1.000
_cell.length_c   1.000
_cell.angle_alpha   90.00
_cell.angle_beta   90.00
_cell.angle_gamma   90.00
#
_symmetry.space_group_name_H-M   'P 1'
#
loop_
_entity.id
_entity.type
_entity.pdbx_description
1 polymer ?
#
loop_
_entity_poly.entity_id
_entity_poly.type
_entity_poly.pdbx_seq_one_letter_code
_entity_poly.pdbx_strand_id
1 'polypeptide(L)'
;MYSSSYSRAKLGPESRQPLYRNKGKSCGYYMRIVFFFSSLIQSLIIVSLVLFLIYGQPEKSAEEKRVEELEQGYNKLSKNNIDLRKEKGELGAQLAARTAEKAGLEKEMAKQKTEANNTEHELKKKIANLERSMSMMRRPPPPPPFQPPPPLPPVTFNNEANILKSIISQKDTLIGLINSNFTQMVQYLRHETDSALRDRDVNREEAIKLGRDNNLLKEQLTTYTRKCKEDFAQSLDGIQAVTTKFLSRIDNMFPHSLTFHLTCNSQKEQLEKIRSSCTNLSRDVESKFQMYLDNVGNKVVEIQALSSKLEVHNAYLTSSLQQCEQKHGAAVTKAANDLELKQKVHDDKVEKLLMEQRQLREQKKLQEDRLALKDKEIQVLQGMLANKAGPPNAASPQSVPQQGRQAAASWAFGGTTGISKPPMVG
;
A
#
# COMPACT_ATOMS: atom_id res chain seq x y z
N MET A 1 -85.37 41.73 -77.27
CA MET A 1 -84.96 40.99 -76.05
C MET A 1 -84.92 39.51 -76.37
N TYR A 2 -83.89 38.83 -75.90
CA TYR A 2 -83.38 37.52 -76.34
C TYR A 2 -84.38 36.36 -76.27
N SER A 3 -84.31 35.46 -77.26
CA SER A 3 -84.45 34.01 -77.04
C SER A 3 -83.73 33.25 -78.16
N SER A 4 -82.65 32.59 -77.76
CA SER A 4 -81.81 31.67 -78.51
C SER A 4 -82.45 30.28 -78.52
N SER A 5 -82.57 29.67 -79.69
CA SER A 5 -82.62 28.22 -79.90
C SER A 5 -82.62 27.97 -81.40
N TYR A 6 -81.53 27.43 -81.97
CA TYR A 6 -81.64 26.50 -83.10
C TYR A 6 -80.40 25.61 -83.22
N SER A 7 -80.66 24.32 -83.10
CA SER A 7 -79.82 23.20 -83.50
C SER A 7 -79.64 23.17 -85.02
N ARG A 8 -78.46 22.79 -85.52
CA ARG A 8 -78.38 21.97 -86.73
C ARG A 8 -77.08 21.19 -86.84
N ALA A 9 -77.22 19.89 -87.01
CA ALA A 9 -76.18 18.95 -87.39
C ALA A 9 -76.25 18.64 -88.89
N LYS A 10 -75.09 18.25 -89.43
CA LYS A 10 -74.78 17.39 -90.59
C LYS A 10 -75.24 17.78 -92.02
N LEU A 11 -74.25 17.82 -92.92
CA LEU A 11 -74.26 17.21 -94.26
C LEU A 11 -72.81 16.94 -94.70
N GLY A 12 -72.52 15.70 -95.14
CA GLY A 12 -71.22 15.21 -95.69
C GLY A 12 -71.00 15.64 -97.16
N PRO A 13 -70.28 14.89 -98.05
CA PRO A 13 -69.91 13.46 -97.98
C PRO A 13 -68.51 13.03 -98.59
N GLU A 14 -68.14 11.77 -98.31
CA GLU A 14 -67.49 10.75 -99.17
C GLU A 14 -66.36 11.09 -100.18
N SER A 15 -65.18 10.45 -100.05
CA SER A 15 -64.91 9.17 -100.76
C SER A 15 -63.43 8.73 -100.74
N ARG A 16 -63.27 7.40 -100.81
CA ARG A 16 -62.11 6.56 -101.22
C ARG A 16 -61.30 5.87 -100.12
N GLN A 17 -61.59 4.56 -100.03
CA GLN A 17 -60.80 3.44 -99.52
C GLN A 17 -59.30 3.55 -99.81
N PRO A 18 -58.48 2.83 -99.03
CA PRO A 18 -57.64 1.83 -99.70
C PRO A 18 -57.51 0.48 -98.97
N LEU A 19 -57.09 -0.48 -99.79
CA LEU A 19 -56.72 -1.86 -99.50
C LEU A 19 -55.57 -2.01 -98.49
N TYR A 20 -55.64 -3.08 -97.70
CA TYR A 20 -54.58 -4.03 -97.31
C TYR A 20 -53.10 -3.56 -97.40
N ARG A 21 -52.43 -3.27 -96.26
CA ARG A 21 -51.02 -3.68 -95.99
C ARG A 21 -50.48 -3.35 -94.58
N ASN A 22 -49.93 -4.40 -93.96
CA ASN A 22 -48.83 -4.53 -92.99
C ASN A 22 -48.74 -3.70 -91.69
N LYS A 23 -48.71 -4.47 -90.58
CA LYS A 23 -48.24 -4.13 -89.24
C LYS A 23 -46.92 -3.34 -89.25
N GLY A 24 -46.99 -2.04 -89.04
CA GLY A 24 -45.86 -1.20 -88.61
C GLY A 24 -46.23 -0.53 -87.29
N LYS A 25 -45.47 -0.78 -86.21
CA LYS A 25 -45.67 -0.12 -84.92
C LYS A 25 -45.57 1.39 -85.12
N SER A 26 -46.65 2.12 -84.80
CA SER A 26 -46.72 3.56 -85.01
C SER A 26 -45.65 4.30 -84.19
N CYS A 27 -45.13 5.41 -84.74
CA CYS A 27 -44.13 6.28 -84.10
C CYS A 27 -44.51 6.69 -82.65
N GLY A 28 -45.81 6.78 -82.35
CA GLY A 28 -46.32 7.07 -81.00
C GLY A 28 -46.03 6.00 -79.94
N TYR A 29 -45.82 4.73 -80.33
CA TYR A 29 -45.43 3.67 -79.41
C TYR A 29 -44.01 3.90 -78.86
N TYR A 30 -43.08 4.31 -79.72
CA TYR A 30 -41.70 4.60 -79.30
C TYR A 30 -41.61 5.88 -78.46
N MET A 31 -42.42 6.91 -78.75
CA MET A 31 -42.48 8.11 -77.91
C MET A 31 -42.95 7.84 -76.47
N ARG A 32 -43.94 6.96 -76.29
CA ARG A 32 -44.39 6.54 -74.95
C ARG A 32 -43.30 5.75 -74.20
N ILE A 33 -42.57 4.90 -74.92
CA ILE A 33 -41.45 4.13 -74.35
C ILE A 33 -40.31 5.05 -73.91
N VAL A 34 -39.94 6.05 -74.71
CA VAL A 34 -38.89 7.02 -74.36
C VAL A 34 -39.27 7.82 -73.12
N PHE A 35 -40.54 8.25 -73.00
CA PHE A 35 -41.03 8.97 -71.82
C PHE A 35 -41.00 8.10 -70.56
N PHE A 36 -41.33 6.81 -70.69
CA PHE A 36 -41.27 5.86 -69.59
C PHE A 36 -39.83 5.63 -69.12
N PHE A 37 -38.88 5.43 -70.04
CA PHE A 37 -37.47 5.30 -69.70
C PHE A 37 -36.88 6.58 -69.10
N SER A 38 -37.29 7.76 -69.58
CA SER A 38 -36.85 9.05 -69.00
C SER A 38 -37.34 9.20 -67.56
N SER A 39 -38.61 8.90 -67.28
CA SER A 39 -39.17 8.93 -65.93
C SER A 39 -38.55 7.86 -65.00
N LEU A 40 -38.21 6.69 -65.54
CA LEU A 40 -37.58 5.59 -64.80
C LEU A 40 -36.13 5.93 -64.43
N ILE A 41 -35.36 6.50 -65.36
CA ILE A 41 -34.01 6.99 -65.09
C ILE A 41 -34.05 8.12 -64.04
N GLN A 42 -34.99 9.04 -64.14
CA GLN A 42 -35.18 10.10 -63.14
C GLN A 42 -35.49 9.52 -61.74
N SER A 43 -36.38 8.52 -61.65
CA SER A 43 -36.69 7.85 -60.38
C SER A 43 -35.46 7.12 -59.80
N LEU A 44 -34.69 6.42 -60.64
CA LEU A 44 -33.45 5.75 -60.23
C LEU A 44 -32.41 6.73 -59.71
N ILE A 45 -32.28 7.91 -60.33
CA ILE A 45 -31.38 8.97 -59.84
C ILE A 45 -31.82 9.47 -58.47
N ILE A 46 -33.13 9.72 -58.27
CA ILE A 46 -33.66 10.17 -56.97
C ILE A 46 -33.43 9.11 -55.88
N VAL A 47 -33.71 7.84 -56.16
CA VAL A 47 -33.45 6.74 -55.21
C VAL A 47 -31.97 6.61 -54.91
N SER A 48 -31.10 6.75 -55.91
CA SER A 48 -29.64 6.71 -55.72
C SER A 48 -29.16 7.87 -54.85
N LEU A 49 -29.67 9.09 -55.04
CA LEU A 49 -29.34 10.24 -54.20
C LEU A 49 -29.86 10.10 -52.77
N VAL A 50 -31.06 9.54 -52.58
CA VAL A 50 -31.62 9.27 -51.25
C VAL A 50 -30.82 8.17 -50.54
N LEU A 51 -30.41 7.10 -51.24
CA LEU A 51 -29.50 6.10 -50.68
C LEU A 51 -28.14 6.71 -50.34
N PHE A 52 -27.63 7.63 -51.17
CA PHE A 52 -26.41 8.39 -50.86
C PHE A 52 -26.60 9.35 -49.68
N LEU A 53 -27.83 9.79 -49.38
CA LEU A 53 -28.11 10.69 -48.26
C LEU A 53 -28.35 9.92 -46.95
N ILE A 54 -28.95 8.72 -47.04
CA ILE A 54 -29.20 7.82 -45.90
C ILE A 54 -27.94 7.02 -45.52
N TYR A 55 -27.17 6.57 -46.51
CA TYR A 55 -25.96 5.74 -46.30
C TYR A 55 -24.64 6.47 -46.59
N GLY A 56 -24.67 7.65 -47.22
CA GLY A 56 -23.46 8.43 -47.51
C GLY A 56 -23.17 9.52 -46.47
N GLN A 57 -23.89 9.54 -45.34
CA GLN A 57 -23.40 10.26 -44.17
C GLN A 57 -22.17 9.50 -43.66
N PRO A 58 -20.96 10.09 -43.73
CA PRO A 58 -19.76 9.33 -43.46
C PRO A 58 -19.70 9.00 -41.96
N GLU A 59 -19.61 7.71 -41.63
CA GLU A 59 -19.16 7.18 -40.32
C GLU A 59 -17.77 7.72 -39.89
N LYS A 60 -17.16 8.60 -40.68
CA LYS A 60 -15.90 9.30 -40.41
C LYS A 60 -15.85 9.88 -39.00
N SER A 61 -16.93 10.46 -38.44
CA SER A 61 -16.81 11.03 -37.10
C SER A 61 -16.60 10.02 -35.96
N ALA A 62 -17.07 8.77 -36.10
CA ALA A 62 -16.95 7.76 -35.05
C ALA A 62 -15.69 6.91 -35.24
N GLU A 63 -15.38 6.54 -36.49
CA GLU A 63 -14.16 5.80 -36.80
C GLU A 63 -12.89 6.65 -36.71
N GLU A 64 -12.91 7.90 -37.21
CA GLU A 64 -11.75 8.81 -37.12
C GLU A 64 -11.46 9.18 -35.65
N LYS A 65 -12.50 9.35 -34.83
CA LYS A 65 -12.34 9.55 -33.38
C LYS A 65 -11.77 8.30 -32.69
N ARG A 66 -12.18 7.10 -33.08
CA ARG A 66 -11.59 5.85 -32.57
C ARG A 66 -10.14 5.69 -33.01
N VAL A 67 -9.80 6.07 -34.24
CA VAL A 67 -8.42 6.04 -34.75
C VAL A 67 -7.56 7.06 -34.00
N GLU A 68 -8.07 8.26 -33.75
CA GLU A 68 -7.37 9.28 -32.96
C GLU A 68 -7.15 8.85 -31.50
N GLU A 69 -8.16 8.25 -30.86
CA GLU A 69 -8.02 7.65 -29.52
C GLU A 69 -6.98 6.52 -29.51
N LEU A 70 -6.95 5.68 -30.56
CA LEU A 70 -5.96 4.62 -30.71
C LEU A 70 -4.55 5.17 -30.90
N GLU A 71 -4.39 6.22 -31.70
CA GLU A 71 -3.12 6.88 -31.95
C GLU A 71 -2.59 7.57 -30.69
N GLN A 72 -3.46 8.27 -29.94
CA GLN A 72 -3.11 8.85 -28.65
C GLN A 72 -2.74 7.76 -27.63
N GLY A 73 -3.48 6.66 -27.58
CA GLY A 73 -3.18 5.50 -26.75
C GLY A 73 -1.83 4.86 -27.09
N TYR A 74 -1.55 4.66 -28.37
CA TYR A 74 -0.28 4.13 -28.87
C TYR A 74 0.89 5.06 -28.54
N ASN A 75 0.74 6.37 -28.76
CA ASN A 75 1.77 7.36 -28.45
C ASN A 75 2.07 7.44 -26.94
N LYS A 76 1.04 7.35 -26.10
CA LYS A 76 1.21 7.30 -24.64
C LYS A 76 1.92 6.01 -24.20
N LEU A 77 1.51 4.86 -24.75
CA LEU A 77 2.11 3.57 -24.43
C LEU A 77 3.56 3.50 -24.92
N SER A 78 3.85 4.05 -26.09
CA SER A 78 5.19 4.14 -26.66
C SER A 78 6.13 4.98 -25.79
N LYS A 79 5.69 6.17 -25.34
CA LYS A 79 6.45 7.00 -24.38
C LYS A 79 6.72 6.26 -23.08
N ASN A 80 5.69 5.66 -22.48
CA ASN A 80 5.85 4.87 -21.26
C ASN A 80 6.84 3.70 -21.45
N ASN A 81 6.84 3.05 -22.61
CA ASN A 81 7.77 1.96 -22.90
C ASN A 81 9.23 2.45 -23.01
N ILE A 82 9.45 3.61 -23.61
CA ILE A 82 10.76 4.24 -23.71
C ILE A 82 11.27 4.63 -22.31
N ASP A 83 10.41 5.25 -21.49
CA ASP A 83 10.76 5.66 -20.13
C ASP A 83 11.08 4.45 -19.24
N LEU A 84 10.26 3.40 -19.30
CA LEU A 84 10.51 2.15 -18.58
C LEU A 84 11.82 1.46 -19.02
N ARG A 85 12.16 1.52 -20.31
CA ARG A 85 13.44 1.00 -20.80
C ARG A 85 14.62 1.82 -20.26
N LYS A 86 14.49 3.13 -20.19
CA LYS A 86 15.51 4.01 -19.62
C LYS A 86 15.69 3.75 -18.13
N GLU A 87 14.60 3.69 -17.37
CA GLU A 87 14.62 3.40 -15.93
C GLU A 87 15.22 2.02 -15.65
N LYS A 88 14.84 1.00 -16.43
CA LYS A 88 15.45 -0.34 -16.34
C LYS A 88 16.96 -0.29 -16.57
N GLY A 89 17.42 0.53 -17.53
CA GLY A 89 18.85 0.73 -17.78
C GLY A 89 19.57 1.39 -16.60
N GLU A 90 19.00 2.47 -16.05
CA GLU A 90 19.54 3.18 -14.88
C GLU A 90 19.57 2.29 -13.63
N LEU A 91 18.47 1.58 -13.34
CA LEU A 91 18.40 0.63 -12.22
C LEU A 91 19.40 -0.52 -12.42
N GLY A 92 19.56 -1.01 -13.66
CA GLY A 92 20.58 -2.01 -13.98
C GLY A 92 22.00 -1.53 -13.71
N ALA A 93 22.31 -0.27 -14.07
CA ALA A 93 23.60 0.34 -13.79
C ALA A 93 23.84 0.55 -12.28
N GLN A 94 22.82 1.01 -11.54
CA GLN A 94 22.90 1.15 -10.09
C GLN A 94 23.11 -0.20 -9.39
N LEU A 95 22.41 -1.26 -9.84
CA LEU A 95 22.59 -2.61 -9.31
C LEU A 95 24.02 -3.11 -9.55
N ALA A 96 24.56 -2.90 -10.76
CA ALA A 96 25.94 -3.28 -11.07
C ALA A 96 26.95 -2.53 -10.20
N ALA A 97 26.77 -1.22 -10.01
CA ALA A 97 27.61 -0.41 -9.14
C ALA A 97 27.56 -0.86 -7.67
N ARG A 98 26.35 -1.08 -7.12
CA ARG A 98 26.18 -1.59 -5.75
C ARG A 98 26.74 -2.99 -5.57
N THR A 99 26.64 -3.84 -6.58
CA THR A 99 27.23 -5.18 -6.54
C THR A 99 28.76 -5.12 -6.51
N ALA A 100 29.37 -4.22 -7.31
CA ALA A 100 30.81 -4.00 -7.28
C ALA A 100 31.29 -3.41 -5.94
N GLU A 101 30.55 -2.44 -5.38
CA GLU A 101 30.82 -1.87 -4.06
C GLU A 101 30.75 -2.95 -2.97
N LYS A 102 29.70 -3.78 -2.98
CA LYS A 102 29.55 -4.91 -2.05
C LYS A 102 30.73 -5.88 -2.15
N ALA A 103 31.14 -6.26 -3.35
CA ALA A 103 32.28 -7.14 -3.55
C ALA A 103 33.60 -6.51 -3.03
N GLY A 104 33.75 -5.19 -3.19
CA GLY A 104 34.86 -4.43 -2.61
C GLY A 104 34.88 -4.46 -1.08
N LEU A 105 33.72 -4.20 -0.46
CA LEU A 105 33.56 -4.24 1.00
C LEU A 105 33.78 -5.64 1.58
N GLU A 106 33.30 -6.68 0.91
CA GLU A 106 33.55 -8.08 1.31
C GLU A 106 35.04 -8.42 1.28
N LYS A 107 35.78 -7.92 0.27
CA LYS A 107 37.23 -8.08 0.20
C LYS A 107 37.96 -7.37 1.33
N GLU A 108 37.55 -6.14 1.67
CA GLU A 108 38.16 -5.40 2.78
C GLU A 108 37.84 -6.04 4.13
N MET A 109 36.61 -6.51 4.32
CA MET A 109 36.21 -7.30 5.49
C MET A 109 37.05 -8.57 5.66
N ALA A 110 37.28 -9.30 4.57
CA ALA A 110 38.14 -10.49 4.60
C ALA A 110 39.58 -10.14 4.98
N LYS A 111 40.12 -9.04 4.44
CA LYS A 111 41.46 -8.53 4.76
C LYS A 111 41.58 -8.14 6.23
N GLN A 112 40.65 -7.33 6.75
CA GLN A 112 40.62 -6.94 8.17
C GLN A 112 40.52 -8.16 9.08
N LYS A 113 39.72 -9.17 8.72
CA LYS A 113 39.64 -10.41 9.48
C LYS A 113 40.98 -11.15 9.52
N THR A 114 41.71 -11.20 8.41
CA THR A 114 43.06 -11.81 8.40
C THR A 114 44.07 -11.03 9.24
N GLU A 115 44.03 -9.70 9.18
CA GLU A 115 44.89 -8.83 10.00
C GLU A 115 44.57 -8.99 11.49
N ALA A 116 43.29 -9.01 11.86
CA ALA A 116 42.84 -9.25 13.23
C ALA A 116 43.33 -10.62 13.75
N ASN A 117 43.17 -11.70 12.98
CA ASN A 117 43.67 -13.02 13.37
C ASN A 117 45.19 -13.05 13.54
N ASN A 118 45.94 -12.36 12.67
CA ASN A 118 47.40 -12.27 12.78
C ASN A 118 47.82 -11.49 14.05
N THR A 119 47.16 -10.38 14.35
CA THR A 119 47.43 -9.60 15.57
C THR A 119 47.09 -10.39 16.83
N GLU A 120 45.99 -11.14 16.84
CA GLU A 120 45.64 -12.04 17.94
C GLU A 120 46.73 -13.10 18.16
N HIS A 121 47.23 -13.71 17.07
CA HIS A 121 48.29 -14.70 17.13
C HIS A 121 49.60 -14.11 17.69
N GLU A 122 50.01 -12.92 17.23
CA GLU A 122 51.20 -12.22 17.74
C GLU A 122 51.07 -11.83 19.21
N LEU A 123 49.88 -11.39 19.64
CA LEU A 123 49.61 -11.09 21.05
C LEU A 123 49.70 -12.37 21.92
N LYS A 124 49.10 -13.47 21.49
CA LYS A 124 49.21 -14.78 22.17
C LYS A 124 50.67 -15.22 22.30
N LYS A 125 51.47 -15.05 21.24
CA LYS A 125 52.90 -15.37 21.26
C LYS A 125 53.68 -14.49 22.25
N LYS A 126 53.39 -13.19 22.31
CA LYS A 126 54.00 -12.27 23.29
C LYS A 126 53.64 -12.64 24.72
N ILE A 127 52.37 -12.97 24.99
CA ILE A 127 51.91 -13.43 26.31
C ILE A 127 52.66 -14.70 26.72
N ALA A 128 52.73 -15.71 25.84
CA ALA A 128 53.45 -16.95 26.13
C ALA A 128 54.96 -16.72 26.40
N ASN A 129 55.60 -15.78 25.69
CA ASN A 129 56.99 -15.41 25.95
C ASN A 129 57.17 -14.69 27.29
N LEU A 130 56.25 -13.79 27.66
CA LEU A 130 56.27 -13.12 28.96
C LEU A 130 56.09 -14.13 30.10
N GLU A 131 55.15 -15.06 29.96
CA GLU A 131 54.94 -16.15 30.94
C GLU A 131 56.20 -17.01 31.11
N ARG A 132 56.89 -17.37 30.02
CA ARG A 132 58.18 -18.08 30.09
C ARG A 132 59.24 -17.25 30.81
N SER A 133 59.35 -15.95 30.52
CA SER A 133 60.34 -15.08 31.18
C SER A 133 60.09 -14.95 32.68
N MET A 134 58.82 -14.85 33.10
CA MET A 134 58.44 -14.83 34.51
C MET A 134 58.73 -16.18 35.21
N SER A 135 58.56 -17.29 34.49
CA SER A 135 58.91 -18.61 35.02
C SER A 135 60.42 -18.79 35.25
N MET A 136 61.27 -18.18 34.40
CA MET A 136 62.72 -18.20 34.57
C MET A 136 63.19 -17.31 35.73
N MET A 137 62.51 -16.19 36.00
CA MET A 137 62.77 -15.34 37.17
C MET A 137 62.34 -15.95 38.52
N ARG A 138 61.49 -16.98 38.51
CA ARG A 138 61.05 -17.69 39.72
C ARG A 138 61.97 -18.83 40.15
N ARG A 139 63.11 -19.06 39.47
CA ARG A 139 64.10 -20.05 39.92
C ARG A 139 64.83 -19.50 41.17
N PRO A 140 64.84 -20.22 42.30
CA PRO A 140 65.59 -19.78 43.47
C PRO A 140 67.09 -19.76 43.14
N PRO A 141 67.84 -18.70 43.48
CA PRO A 141 69.29 -18.73 43.38
C PRO A 141 69.87 -19.72 44.41
N PRO A 142 71.01 -20.39 44.11
CA PRO A 142 71.70 -21.22 45.09
C PRO A 142 72.24 -20.35 46.24
N PRO A 143 72.32 -20.87 47.48
CA PRO A 143 72.66 -20.08 48.64
C PRO A 143 74.16 -19.67 48.60
N PRO A 144 74.49 -18.38 48.79
CA PRO A 144 75.87 -17.94 48.94
C PRO A 144 76.34 -18.05 50.41
N PRO A 145 77.66 -18.21 50.64
CA PRO A 145 78.22 -18.32 51.97
C PRO A 145 78.35 -16.95 52.68
N PHE A 146 78.16 -17.01 54.00
CA PHE A 146 78.26 -15.97 55.02
C PHE A 146 79.39 -14.95 54.84
N GLN A 147 79.05 -13.65 54.84
CA GLN A 147 79.90 -12.55 55.34
C GLN A 147 79.03 -11.40 55.95
N PRO A 148 79.53 -10.70 56.99
CA PRO A 148 78.76 -9.71 57.77
C PRO A 148 78.72 -8.29 57.14
N PRO A 149 77.74 -7.44 57.51
CA PRO A 149 77.40 -6.23 56.76
C PRO A 149 78.13 -4.96 57.25
N PRO A 150 78.44 -4.00 56.36
CA PRO A 150 78.70 -2.60 56.70
C PRO A 150 77.42 -1.73 56.62
N PRO A 151 77.42 -0.52 57.23
CA PRO A 151 76.21 0.21 57.60
C PRO A 151 75.51 0.92 56.43
N LEU A 152 74.17 0.93 56.48
CA LEU A 152 73.28 1.68 55.59
C LEU A 152 73.29 3.18 55.89
N PRO A 153 73.24 4.07 54.88
CA PRO A 153 72.82 5.45 55.04
C PRO A 153 71.27 5.55 55.08
N PRO A 154 70.70 6.60 55.69
CA PRO A 154 69.25 6.75 55.82
C PRO A 154 68.63 7.14 54.47
N VAL A 155 67.84 6.23 53.88
CA VAL A 155 67.00 6.53 52.71
C VAL A 155 65.65 7.03 53.19
N THR A 156 65.23 8.17 52.64
CA THR A 156 63.96 8.86 52.88
C THR A 156 62.78 8.08 52.30
N PHE A 157 62.20 7.16 53.09
CA PHE A 157 61.13 6.23 52.68
C PHE A 157 59.73 6.83 52.42
N ASN A 158 59.50 8.12 52.66
CA ASN A 158 58.13 8.67 52.59
C ASN A 158 57.68 9.10 51.19
N ASN A 159 58.59 9.43 50.26
CA ASN A 159 58.18 9.95 48.95
C ASN A 159 57.89 8.82 47.94
N GLU A 160 58.66 7.74 47.95
CA GLU A 160 58.48 6.61 47.01
C GLU A 160 57.18 5.82 47.26
N ALA A 161 56.84 5.59 48.54
CA ALA A 161 55.60 4.91 48.91
C ALA A 161 54.34 5.70 48.48
N ASN A 162 54.40 7.03 48.58
CA ASN A 162 53.32 7.91 48.16
C ASN A 162 53.16 7.94 46.63
N ILE A 163 54.27 7.93 45.87
CA ILE A 163 54.26 7.82 44.41
C ILE A 163 53.66 6.49 43.97
N LEU A 164 54.06 5.38 44.59
CA LEU A 164 53.54 4.06 44.26
C LEU A 164 52.03 3.94 44.54
N LYS A 165 51.56 4.50 45.66
CA LYS A 165 50.14 4.56 46.01
C LYS A 165 49.33 5.38 45.00
N SER A 166 49.89 6.50 44.53
CA SER A 166 49.29 7.32 43.47
C SER A 166 49.15 6.54 42.15
N ILE A 167 50.20 5.82 41.74
CA ILE A 167 50.19 4.99 40.53
C ILE A 167 49.16 3.85 40.62
N ILE A 168 49.05 3.19 41.77
CA ILE A 168 48.05 2.14 41.99
C ILE A 168 46.63 2.71 41.87
N SER A 169 46.36 3.83 42.53
CA SER A 169 45.06 4.52 42.43
C SER A 169 44.75 4.96 41.00
N GLN A 170 45.75 5.39 40.23
CA GLN A 170 45.60 5.75 38.82
C GLN A 170 45.31 4.53 37.94
N LYS A 171 45.88 3.35 38.25
CA LYS A 171 45.57 2.12 37.53
C LYS A 171 44.17 1.60 37.86
N ASP A 172 43.73 1.68 39.11
CA ASP A 172 42.39 1.25 39.51
C ASP A 172 41.31 2.10 38.84
N THR A 173 41.53 3.42 38.72
CA THR A 173 40.63 4.31 37.98
C THR A 173 40.57 3.99 36.49
N LEU A 174 41.72 3.71 35.85
CA LEU A 174 41.76 3.30 34.45
C LEU A 174 41.05 1.96 34.21
N ILE A 175 41.26 0.98 35.10
CA ILE A 175 40.59 -0.32 35.06
C ILE A 175 39.07 -0.14 35.22
N GLY A 176 38.65 0.73 36.15
CA GLY A 176 37.24 1.08 36.33
C GLY A 176 36.61 1.64 35.05
N LEU A 177 37.31 2.57 34.38
CA LEU A 177 36.86 3.18 33.13
C LEU A 177 36.78 2.16 31.98
N ILE A 178 37.77 1.27 31.86
CA ILE A 178 37.77 0.20 30.87
C ILE A 178 36.60 -0.75 31.12
N ASN A 179 36.38 -1.17 32.37
CA ASN A 179 35.28 -2.05 32.74
C ASN A 179 33.92 -1.41 32.47
N SER A 180 33.74 -0.13 32.77
CA SER A 180 32.48 0.57 32.48
C SER A 180 32.25 0.70 30.97
N ASN A 181 33.29 1.03 30.20
CA ASN A 181 33.20 1.13 28.74
C ASN A 181 32.87 -0.23 28.11
N PHE A 182 33.55 -1.29 28.55
CA PHE A 182 33.26 -2.65 28.10
C PHE A 182 31.83 -3.07 28.44
N THR A 183 31.37 -2.80 29.66
CA THR A 183 30.00 -3.12 30.08
C THR A 183 28.97 -2.38 29.23
N GLN A 184 29.19 -1.09 28.97
CA GLN A 184 28.32 -0.27 28.13
C GLN A 184 28.28 -0.80 26.70
N MET A 185 29.44 -1.13 26.12
CA MET A 185 29.55 -1.70 24.77
C MET A 185 28.81 -3.04 24.68
N VAL A 186 28.98 -3.93 25.66
CA VAL A 186 28.28 -5.23 25.69
C VAL A 186 26.77 -5.04 25.78
N GLN A 187 26.29 -4.09 26.61
CA GLN A 187 24.87 -3.77 26.69
C GLN A 187 24.32 -3.22 25.38
N TYR A 188 25.06 -2.32 24.73
CA TYR A 188 24.71 -1.76 23.43
C TYR A 188 24.61 -2.86 22.35
N LEU A 189 25.65 -3.69 22.23
CA LEU A 189 25.66 -4.80 21.27
C LEU A 189 24.54 -5.81 21.53
N ARG A 190 24.20 -6.06 22.79
CA ARG A 190 23.07 -6.91 23.16
C ARG A 190 21.75 -6.30 22.72
N HIS A 191 21.55 -5.01 22.95
CA HIS A 191 20.35 -4.29 22.52
C HIS A 191 20.19 -4.29 20.99
N GLU A 192 21.28 -4.01 20.25
CA GLU A 192 21.32 -4.10 18.79
C GLU A 192 20.98 -5.51 18.30
N THR A 193 21.55 -6.53 18.92
CA THR A 193 21.24 -7.94 18.59
C THR A 193 19.78 -8.26 18.81
N ASP A 194 19.22 -7.86 19.96
CA ASP A 194 17.80 -8.10 20.28
C ASP A 194 16.88 -7.32 19.32
N SER A 195 17.27 -6.12 18.89
CA SER A 195 16.52 -5.36 17.88
C SER A 195 16.55 -6.03 16.51
N ALA A 196 17.73 -6.45 16.06
CA ALA A 196 17.89 -7.16 14.80
C ALA A 196 17.09 -8.48 14.77
N LEU A 197 17.00 -9.18 15.91
CA LEU A 197 16.17 -10.37 16.05
C LEU A 197 14.67 -10.05 15.91
N ARG A 198 14.18 -9.00 16.56
CA ARG A 198 12.79 -8.56 16.42
C ARG A 198 12.46 -8.16 14.98
N ASP A 199 13.32 -7.38 14.33
CA ASP A 199 13.11 -6.93 12.96
C ASP A 199 13.09 -8.12 11.99
N ARG A 200 13.96 -9.11 12.20
CA ARG A 200 13.95 -10.35 11.42
C ARG A 200 12.63 -11.12 11.58
N ASP A 201 12.11 -11.18 12.80
CA ASP A 201 10.86 -11.91 13.08
C ASP A 201 9.65 -11.20 12.46
N VAL A 202 9.59 -9.86 12.52
CA VAL A 202 8.58 -9.04 11.84
C VAL A 202 8.64 -9.25 10.31
N ASN A 203 9.84 -9.15 9.72
CA ASN A 203 10.03 -9.37 8.28
C ASN A 203 9.61 -10.78 7.86
N ARG A 204 9.86 -11.79 8.70
CA ARG A 204 9.43 -13.16 8.45
C ARG A 204 7.92 -13.31 8.48
N GLU A 205 7.25 -12.68 9.44
CA GLU A 205 5.79 -12.68 9.53
C GLU A 205 5.15 -11.98 8.32
N GLU A 206 5.69 -10.82 7.92
CA GLU A 206 5.24 -10.10 6.73
C GLU A 206 5.42 -10.92 5.45
N ALA A 207 6.57 -11.60 5.30
CA ALA A 207 6.81 -12.50 4.18
C ALA A 207 5.81 -13.66 4.13
N ILE A 208 5.43 -14.22 5.28
CA ILE A 208 4.40 -15.27 5.37
C ILE A 208 3.04 -14.70 4.96
N LYS A 209 2.68 -13.50 5.43
CA LYS A 209 1.42 -12.84 5.09
C LYS A 209 1.33 -12.56 3.59
N LEU A 210 2.36 -11.93 3.01
CA LEU A 210 2.46 -11.66 1.58
C LEU A 210 2.38 -12.95 0.75
N GLY A 211 3.01 -14.05 1.22
CA GLY A 211 2.92 -15.35 0.57
C GLY A 211 1.49 -15.90 0.53
N ARG A 212 0.73 -15.76 1.63
CA ARG A 212 -0.69 -16.15 1.69
C ARG A 212 -1.56 -15.30 0.76
N ASP A 213 -1.38 -13.98 0.80
CA ASP A 213 -2.16 -13.04 -0.01
C ASP A 213 -1.91 -13.26 -1.50
N ASN A 214 -0.65 -13.49 -1.90
CA ASN A 214 -0.29 -13.80 -3.29
C ASN A 214 -0.90 -15.13 -3.77
N ASN A 215 -0.90 -16.16 -2.91
CA ASN A 215 -1.56 -17.42 -3.23
C ASN A 215 -3.07 -17.26 -3.39
N LEU A 216 -3.72 -16.50 -2.50
CA LEU A 216 -5.16 -16.21 -2.60
C LEU A 216 -5.49 -15.46 -3.89
N LEU A 217 -4.71 -14.43 -4.24
CA LEU A 217 -4.90 -13.67 -5.48
C LEU A 217 -4.72 -14.56 -6.72
N LYS A 218 -3.75 -15.46 -6.73
CA LYS A 218 -3.57 -16.44 -7.81
C LYS A 218 -4.74 -17.40 -7.91
N GLU A 219 -5.28 -17.88 -6.79
CA GLU A 219 -6.44 -18.76 -6.76
C GLU A 219 -7.71 -18.04 -7.27
N GLN A 220 -7.90 -16.78 -6.88
CA GLN A 220 -8.98 -15.95 -7.41
C GLN A 220 -8.85 -15.74 -8.92
N LEU A 221 -7.65 -15.41 -9.41
CA LEU A 221 -7.40 -15.19 -10.83
C LEU A 221 -7.64 -16.45 -11.66
N THR A 222 -7.15 -17.61 -11.19
CA THR A 222 -7.37 -18.90 -11.87
C THR A 222 -8.85 -19.29 -11.86
N THR A 223 -9.54 -19.08 -10.74
CA THR A 223 -10.98 -19.33 -10.63
C THR A 223 -11.79 -18.43 -11.55
N TYR A 224 -11.49 -17.13 -11.57
CA TYR A 224 -12.14 -16.17 -12.46
C TYR A 224 -11.90 -16.50 -13.94
N THR A 225 -10.65 -16.83 -14.30
CA THR A 225 -10.29 -17.22 -15.67
C THR A 225 -11.05 -18.47 -16.10
N ARG A 226 -11.13 -19.48 -15.22
CA ARG A 226 -11.88 -20.71 -15.47
C ARG A 226 -13.37 -20.42 -15.66
N LYS A 227 -13.99 -19.66 -14.74
CA LYS A 227 -15.40 -19.27 -14.86
C LYS A 227 -15.68 -18.50 -16.14
N CYS A 228 -14.84 -17.52 -16.49
CA CYS A 228 -15.00 -16.76 -17.72
C CYS A 228 -14.93 -17.65 -18.96
N LYS A 229 -14.00 -18.63 -19.00
CA LYS A 229 -13.94 -19.63 -20.07
C LYS A 229 -15.18 -20.51 -20.13
N GLU A 230 -15.66 -20.98 -18.98
CA GLU A 230 -16.86 -21.81 -18.87
C GLU A 230 -18.10 -21.03 -19.31
N ASP A 231 -18.33 -19.83 -18.77
CA ASP A 231 -19.46 -18.96 -19.07
C ASP A 231 -19.47 -18.55 -20.56
N PHE A 232 -18.29 -18.29 -21.13
CA PHE A 232 -18.14 -17.98 -22.55
C PHE A 232 -18.42 -19.20 -23.44
N ALA A 233 -17.82 -20.36 -23.12
CA ALA A 233 -18.07 -21.59 -23.87
C ALA A 233 -19.55 -22.01 -23.81
N GLN A 234 -20.16 -21.90 -22.63
CA GLN A 234 -21.57 -22.22 -22.39
C GLN A 234 -22.51 -21.22 -23.08
N SER A 235 -22.09 -19.97 -23.24
CA SER A 235 -22.79 -19.04 -24.13
C SER A 235 -22.73 -19.58 -25.56
N LEU A 236 -21.55 -19.94 -26.08
CA LEU A 236 -21.34 -20.39 -27.46
C LEU A 236 -21.99 -21.74 -27.84
N ASP A 237 -22.42 -22.56 -26.89
CA ASP A 237 -23.11 -23.84 -27.15
C ASP A 237 -24.34 -23.68 -28.07
N GLY A 238 -25.01 -22.52 -27.98
CA GLY A 238 -26.13 -22.18 -28.86
C GLY A 238 -25.76 -22.16 -30.34
N ILE A 239 -24.53 -21.73 -30.68
CA ILE A 239 -24.05 -21.69 -32.07
C ILE A 239 -23.93 -23.09 -32.61
N GLN A 240 -23.31 -24.00 -31.86
CA GLN A 240 -23.17 -25.40 -32.29
C GLN A 240 -24.56 -26.01 -32.54
N ALA A 241 -25.52 -25.80 -31.65
CA ALA A 241 -26.88 -26.31 -31.82
C ALA A 241 -27.59 -25.76 -33.06
N VAL A 242 -27.43 -24.46 -33.37
CA VAL A 242 -28.00 -23.85 -34.57
C VAL A 242 -27.31 -24.38 -35.82
N THR A 243 -25.98 -24.45 -35.83
CA THR A 243 -25.20 -24.96 -36.97
C THR A 243 -25.53 -26.43 -37.26
N THR A 244 -25.63 -27.29 -36.26
CA THR A 244 -25.97 -28.71 -36.47
C THR A 244 -27.39 -28.88 -37.01
N LYS A 245 -28.37 -28.12 -36.50
CA LYS A 245 -29.74 -28.14 -37.03
C LYS A 245 -29.82 -27.60 -38.46
N PHE A 246 -29.03 -26.58 -38.77
CA PHE A 246 -28.94 -26.01 -40.11
C PHE A 246 -28.35 -27.00 -41.12
N LEU A 247 -27.20 -27.60 -40.80
CA LEU A 247 -26.57 -28.63 -41.65
C LEU A 247 -27.49 -29.82 -41.87
N SER A 248 -28.13 -30.31 -40.80
CA SER A 248 -29.16 -31.36 -40.90
C SER A 248 -30.31 -30.97 -41.84
N ARG A 249 -30.75 -29.72 -41.84
CA ARG A 249 -31.82 -29.25 -42.73
C ARG A 249 -31.34 -29.19 -44.18
N ILE A 250 -30.10 -28.77 -44.44
CA ILE A 250 -29.49 -28.75 -45.77
C ILE A 250 -29.35 -30.17 -46.32
N ASP A 251 -28.84 -31.12 -45.54
CA ASP A 251 -28.67 -32.50 -45.96
C ASP A 251 -30.00 -33.16 -46.35
N ASN A 252 -31.08 -32.76 -45.67
CA ASN A 252 -32.44 -33.22 -45.95
C ASN A 252 -33.15 -32.46 -47.08
N MET A 253 -32.59 -31.34 -47.57
CA MET A 253 -33.19 -30.55 -48.66
C MET A 253 -32.91 -31.13 -50.04
N PHE A 254 -31.89 -31.98 -50.18
CA PHE A 254 -31.54 -32.63 -51.44
C PHE A 254 -31.69 -34.15 -51.31
N PRO A 255 -32.71 -34.76 -51.94
CA PRO A 255 -32.80 -36.21 -52.02
C PRO A 255 -31.54 -36.75 -52.70
N HIS A 256 -30.88 -37.74 -52.09
CA HIS A 256 -29.64 -38.34 -52.61
C HIS A 256 -29.81 -39.08 -53.96
N SER A 257 -30.97 -38.97 -54.59
CA SER A 257 -31.41 -39.74 -55.75
C SER A 257 -31.71 -38.92 -57.01
N LEU A 258 -31.44 -37.61 -57.06
CA LEU A 258 -31.73 -36.80 -58.25
C LEU A 258 -30.48 -36.45 -59.08
N THR A 259 -30.25 -37.23 -60.13
CA THR A 259 -29.41 -36.86 -61.27
C THR A 259 -30.12 -35.75 -62.07
N PHE A 260 -29.54 -34.54 -62.08
CA PHE A 260 -30.09 -33.37 -62.77
C PHE A 260 -30.08 -33.55 -64.30
N HIS A 261 -31.26 -33.68 -64.92
CA HIS A 261 -31.44 -33.53 -66.37
C HIS A 261 -32.42 -32.37 -66.67
N LEU A 262 -31.87 -31.20 -67.04
CA LEU A 262 -32.52 -29.88 -67.11
C LEU A 262 -33.50 -29.70 -68.30
N THR A 263 -34.73 -30.22 -68.27
CA THR A 263 -35.67 -30.04 -69.42
C THR A 263 -37.19 -29.91 -69.14
N CYS A 264 -37.73 -29.96 -67.91
CA CYS A 264 -39.21 -30.01 -67.73
C CYS A 264 -39.83 -29.00 -66.74
N ASN A 265 -41.10 -28.60 -66.98
CA ASN A 265 -41.89 -27.67 -66.15
C ASN A 265 -42.01 -28.09 -64.66
N SER A 266 -42.04 -29.39 -64.35
CA SER A 266 -42.05 -29.86 -62.96
C SER A 266 -40.72 -29.57 -62.23
N GLN A 267 -39.61 -29.41 -62.95
CA GLN A 267 -38.33 -29.04 -62.37
C GLN A 267 -38.26 -27.57 -62.01
N LYS A 268 -38.94 -26.69 -62.76
CA LYS A 268 -39.09 -25.28 -62.36
C LYS A 268 -39.82 -25.17 -61.02
N GLU A 269 -40.83 -26.02 -60.82
CA GLU A 269 -41.58 -26.09 -59.56
C GLU A 269 -40.72 -26.67 -58.41
N GLN A 270 -39.89 -27.69 -58.69
CA GLN A 270 -38.91 -28.18 -57.70
C GLN A 270 -37.82 -27.14 -57.38
N LEU A 271 -37.33 -26.39 -58.36
CA LEU A 271 -36.35 -25.33 -58.16
C LEU A 271 -36.94 -24.18 -57.33
N GLU A 272 -38.20 -23.81 -57.55
CA GLU A 272 -38.89 -22.81 -56.71
C GLU A 272 -39.17 -23.34 -55.29
N LYS A 273 -39.43 -24.65 -55.11
CA LYS A 273 -39.48 -25.26 -53.78
C LYS A 273 -38.13 -25.22 -53.06
N ILE A 274 -37.04 -25.53 -53.76
CA ILE A 274 -35.68 -25.43 -53.20
C ILE A 274 -35.36 -23.96 -52.87
N ARG A 275 -35.66 -23.04 -53.78
CA ARG A 275 -35.43 -21.59 -53.60
C ARG A 275 -36.19 -21.06 -52.39
N SER A 276 -37.48 -21.35 -52.29
CA SER A 276 -38.31 -20.91 -51.15
C SER A 276 -37.84 -21.55 -49.85
N SER A 277 -37.46 -22.83 -49.86
CA SER A 277 -36.96 -23.53 -48.67
C SER A 277 -35.59 -23.01 -48.23
N CYS A 278 -34.66 -22.71 -49.15
CA CYS A 278 -33.38 -22.07 -48.83
C CYS A 278 -33.58 -20.64 -48.32
N THR A 279 -34.51 -19.89 -48.89
CA THR A 279 -34.82 -18.51 -48.46
C THR A 279 -35.42 -18.49 -47.06
N ASN A 280 -36.35 -19.41 -46.77
CA ASN A 280 -36.96 -19.55 -45.45
C ASN A 280 -35.94 -20.05 -44.42
N LEU A 281 -35.09 -21.00 -44.79
CA LEU A 281 -34.01 -21.50 -43.93
C LEU A 281 -32.99 -20.39 -43.63
N SER A 282 -32.58 -19.62 -44.63
CA SER A 282 -31.69 -18.47 -44.44
C SER A 282 -32.28 -17.46 -43.46
N ARG A 283 -33.56 -17.12 -43.59
CA ARG A 283 -34.25 -16.20 -42.66
C ARG A 283 -34.37 -16.74 -41.24
N ASP A 284 -34.66 -18.04 -41.08
CA ASP A 284 -34.75 -18.66 -39.75
C ASP A 284 -33.38 -18.70 -39.06
N VAL A 285 -32.32 -18.95 -39.82
CA VAL A 285 -30.92 -18.88 -39.33
C VAL A 285 -30.56 -17.47 -38.93
N GLU A 286 -30.79 -16.49 -39.81
CA GLU A 286 -30.53 -15.07 -39.53
C GLU A 286 -31.27 -14.60 -38.26
N SER A 287 -32.56 -14.92 -38.14
CA SER A 287 -33.35 -14.57 -36.97
C SER A 287 -32.83 -15.20 -35.67
N LYS A 288 -32.43 -16.49 -35.70
CA LYS A 288 -31.91 -17.19 -34.52
C LYS A 288 -30.51 -16.74 -34.13
N PHE A 289 -29.64 -16.48 -35.11
CA PHE A 289 -28.32 -15.91 -34.85
C PHE A 289 -28.43 -14.49 -34.30
N GLN A 290 -29.35 -13.68 -34.81
CA GLN A 290 -29.58 -12.33 -34.28
C GLN A 290 -30.02 -12.38 -32.82
N MET A 291 -31.02 -13.20 -32.48
CA MET A 291 -31.45 -13.38 -31.09
C MET A 291 -30.31 -13.85 -30.17
N TYR A 292 -29.46 -14.75 -30.68
CA TYR A 292 -28.31 -15.23 -29.93
C TYR A 292 -27.27 -14.13 -29.70
N LEU A 293 -26.93 -13.37 -30.74
CA LEU A 293 -26.02 -12.22 -30.64
C LEU A 293 -26.56 -11.15 -29.70
N ASP A 294 -27.87 -10.89 -29.72
CA ASP A 294 -28.52 -9.95 -28.81
C ASP A 294 -28.39 -10.43 -27.35
N ASN A 295 -28.59 -11.74 -27.10
CA ASN A 295 -28.44 -12.31 -25.76
C ASN A 295 -27.00 -12.25 -25.25
N VAL A 296 -26.02 -12.58 -26.10
CA VAL A 296 -24.59 -12.43 -25.77
C VAL A 296 -24.23 -10.98 -25.53
N GLY A 297 -24.70 -10.06 -26.39
CA GLY A 297 -24.51 -8.62 -26.24
C GLY A 297 -25.04 -8.12 -24.90
N ASN A 298 -26.26 -8.52 -24.52
CA ASN A 298 -26.85 -8.17 -23.23
C ASN A 298 -26.03 -8.70 -22.05
N LYS A 299 -25.53 -9.94 -22.13
CA LYS A 299 -24.67 -10.52 -21.08
C LYS A 299 -23.34 -9.80 -20.94
N VAL A 300 -22.71 -9.43 -22.06
CA VAL A 300 -21.48 -8.63 -22.05
C VAL A 300 -21.72 -7.27 -21.44
N VAL A 301 -22.83 -6.60 -21.78
CA VAL A 301 -23.22 -5.31 -21.18
C VAL A 301 -23.45 -5.44 -19.67
N GLU A 302 -24.11 -6.51 -19.22
CA GLU A 302 -24.35 -6.79 -17.80
C GLU A 302 -23.03 -7.02 -17.03
N ILE A 303 -22.13 -7.83 -17.59
CA ILE A 303 -20.80 -8.08 -17.01
C ILE A 303 -19.98 -6.79 -16.97
N GLN A 304 -19.97 -6.00 -18.05
CA GLN A 304 -19.28 -4.72 -18.11
C GLN A 304 -19.83 -3.75 -17.05
N ALA A 305 -21.15 -3.65 -16.91
CA ALA A 305 -21.80 -2.79 -15.92
C ALA A 305 -21.44 -3.19 -14.48
N LEU A 306 -21.46 -4.50 -14.19
CA LEU A 306 -21.08 -5.02 -12.88
C LEU A 306 -19.59 -4.78 -12.60
N SER A 307 -18.72 -5.02 -13.57
CA SER A 307 -17.28 -4.78 -13.47
C SER A 307 -16.97 -3.30 -13.19
N SER A 308 -17.57 -2.39 -13.96
CA SER A 308 -17.42 -0.94 -13.74
C SER A 308 -17.92 -0.52 -12.36
N LYS A 309 -19.05 -1.08 -11.90
CA LYS A 309 -19.58 -0.80 -10.55
C LYS A 309 -18.63 -1.28 -9.45
N LEU A 310 -18.08 -2.48 -9.60
CA LEU A 310 -17.09 -3.03 -8.67
C LEU A 310 -15.81 -2.20 -8.65
N GLU A 311 -15.33 -1.75 -9.80
CA GLU A 311 -14.14 -0.91 -9.92
C GLU A 311 -14.31 0.44 -9.20
N VAL A 312 -15.45 1.10 -9.41
CA VAL A 312 -15.80 2.35 -8.70
C VAL A 312 -15.90 2.11 -7.20
N HIS A 313 -16.56 1.03 -6.77
CA HIS A 313 -16.70 0.71 -5.36
C HIS A 313 -15.35 0.39 -4.70
N ASN A 314 -14.48 -0.33 -5.41
CA ASN A 314 -13.14 -0.67 -4.91
C ASN A 314 -12.26 0.59 -4.79
N ALA A 315 -12.30 1.48 -5.79
CA ALA A 315 -11.61 2.76 -5.74
C ALA A 315 -12.11 3.63 -4.56
N TYR A 316 -13.42 3.67 -4.35
CA TYR A 316 -14.03 4.39 -3.22
C TYR A 316 -13.58 3.81 -1.87
N LEU A 317 -13.69 2.49 -1.69
CA LEU A 317 -13.28 1.82 -0.46
C LEU A 317 -11.79 2.01 -0.17
N THR A 318 -10.94 1.91 -1.20
CA THR A 318 -9.49 2.13 -1.07
C THR A 318 -9.19 3.55 -0.62
N SER A 319 -9.84 4.55 -1.22
CA SER A 319 -9.69 5.95 -0.83
C SER A 319 -10.20 6.21 0.59
N SER A 320 -11.34 5.63 0.96
CA SER A 320 -11.91 5.73 2.30
C SER A 320 -11.01 5.09 3.37
N LEU A 321 -10.43 3.92 3.07
CA LEU A 321 -9.47 3.25 3.93
C LEU A 321 -8.22 4.10 4.14
N GLN A 322 -7.64 4.61 3.04
CA GLN A 322 -6.47 5.48 3.11
C GLN A 322 -6.74 6.76 3.92
N GLN A 323 -7.92 7.35 3.78
CA GLN A 323 -8.33 8.50 4.58
C GLN A 323 -8.50 8.13 6.07
N CYS A 324 -9.04 6.95 6.36
CA CYS A 324 -9.17 6.44 7.73
C CYS A 324 -7.80 6.24 8.37
N GLU A 325 -6.87 5.59 7.67
CA GLU A 325 -5.50 5.37 8.12
C GLU A 325 -4.76 6.69 8.39
N GLN A 326 -4.90 7.68 7.49
CA GLN A 326 -4.32 9.01 7.69
C GLN A 326 -4.91 9.73 8.91
N LYS A 327 -6.24 9.71 9.06
CA LYS A 327 -6.91 10.31 10.22
C LYS A 327 -6.50 9.63 11.52
N HIS A 328 -6.43 8.31 11.52
CA HIS A 328 -5.98 7.51 12.65
C HIS A 328 -4.52 7.85 13.01
N GLY A 329 -3.62 7.87 12.03
CA GLY A 329 -2.23 8.25 12.22
C GLY A 329 -2.09 9.66 12.82
N ALA A 330 -2.82 10.64 12.29
CA ALA A 330 -2.83 11.99 12.83
C ALA A 330 -3.37 12.05 14.27
N ALA A 331 -4.41 11.28 14.59
CA ALA A 331 -4.98 11.20 15.94
C ALA A 331 -4.00 10.58 16.94
N VAL A 332 -3.31 9.50 16.55
CA VAL A 332 -2.29 8.84 17.38
C VAL A 332 -1.13 9.78 17.67
N THR A 333 -0.60 10.45 16.64
CA THR A 333 0.50 11.43 16.82
C THR A 333 0.08 12.58 17.73
N LYS A 334 -1.15 13.10 17.57
CA LYS A 334 -1.67 14.15 18.45
C LYS A 334 -1.79 13.66 19.89
N ALA A 335 -2.33 12.47 20.11
CA ALA A 335 -2.47 11.90 21.45
C ALA A 335 -1.11 11.66 22.13
N ALA A 336 -0.10 11.23 21.36
CA ALA A 336 1.27 11.08 21.85
C ALA A 336 1.87 12.42 22.30
N ASN A 337 1.75 13.47 21.46
CA ASN A 337 2.23 14.81 21.80
C ASN A 337 1.53 15.40 23.03
N ASP A 338 0.20 15.21 23.14
CA ASP A 338 -0.57 15.67 24.30
C ASP A 338 -0.15 14.93 25.58
N LEU A 339 0.19 13.65 25.48
CA LEU A 339 0.70 12.85 26.60
C LEU A 339 2.09 13.33 27.04
N GLU A 340 2.99 13.53 26.08
CA GLU A 340 4.35 14.03 26.35
C GLU A 340 4.30 15.43 27.00
N LEU A 341 3.46 16.33 26.48
CA LEU A 341 3.28 17.65 27.06
C LEU A 341 2.77 17.58 28.52
N LYS A 342 1.80 16.70 28.79
CA LYS A 342 1.29 16.49 30.16
C LYS A 342 2.35 15.92 31.09
N GLN A 343 3.17 14.98 30.61
CA GLN A 343 4.29 14.42 31.38
C GLN A 343 5.31 15.52 31.70
N LYS A 344 5.72 16.30 30.71
CA LYS A 344 6.66 17.41 30.92
C LYS A 344 6.14 18.44 31.92
N VAL A 345 4.88 18.86 31.80
CA VAL A 345 4.26 19.78 32.76
C VAL A 345 4.22 19.20 34.18
N HIS A 346 3.94 17.90 34.29
CA HIS A 346 3.96 17.21 35.58
C HIS A 346 5.39 17.19 36.17
N ASP A 347 6.38 16.85 35.36
CA ASP A 347 7.78 16.75 35.78
C ASP A 347 8.33 18.11 36.20
N ASP A 348 8.06 19.18 35.43
CA ASP A 348 8.41 20.56 35.78
C ASP A 348 7.82 20.97 37.15
N LYS A 349 6.56 20.56 37.41
CA LYS A 349 5.89 20.83 38.69
C LYS A 349 6.52 20.04 39.84
N VAL A 350 6.88 18.78 39.61
CA VAL A 350 7.57 17.95 40.62
C VAL A 350 8.95 18.52 40.91
N GLU A 351 9.71 18.91 39.89
CA GLU A 351 11.03 19.53 40.06
C GLU A 351 10.94 20.81 40.90
N LYS A 352 9.97 21.68 40.60
CA LYS A 352 9.72 22.89 41.39
C LYS A 352 9.42 22.58 42.86
N LEU A 353 8.55 21.61 43.13
CA LEU A 353 8.23 21.19 44.50
C LEU A 353 9.44 20.60 45.23
N LEU A 354 10.30 19.87 44.53
CA LEU A 354 11.54 19.33 45.08
C LEU A 354 12.56 20.43 45.42
N MET A 355 12.68 21.46 44.57
CA MET A 355 13.52 22.63 44.86
C MET A 355 12.99 23.39 46.08
N GLU A 356 11.69 23.68 46.13
CA GLU A 356 11.06 24.33 47.28
C GLU A 356 11.24 23.52 48.57
N GLN A 357 11.06 22.19 48.52
CA GLN A 357 11.30 21.31 49.67
C GLN A 357 12.76 21.36 50.14
N ARG A 358 13.72 21.36 49.22
CA ARG A 358 15.15 21.46 49.55
C ARG A 358 15.46 22.78 50.24
N GLN A 359 14.96 23.89 49.69
CA GLN A 359 15.15 25.23 50.27
C GLN A 359 14.54 25.33 51.67
N LEU A 360 13.34 24.79 51.87
CA LEU A 360 12.70 24.76 53.20
C LEU A 360 13.49 23.91 54.21
N ARG A 361 14.07 22.77 53.79
CA ARG A 361 14.94 21.97 54.67
C ARG A 361 16.21 22.71 55.07
N GLU A 362 16.83 23.43 54.14
CA GLU A 362 18.01 24.25 54.44
C GLU A 362 17.68 25.40 55.40
N GLN A 363 16.56 26.11 55.18
CA GLN A 363 16.07 27.14 56.10
C GLN A 363 15.78 26.58 57.48
N LYS A 364 15.13 25.41 57.56
CA LYS A 364 14.86 24.72 58.83
C LYS A 364 16.15 24.40 59.57
N LYS A 365 17.15 23.83 58.88
CA LYS A 365 18.45 23.50 59.47
C LYS A 365 19.15 24.76 60.00
N LEU A 366 19.13 25.86 59.25
CA LEU A 366 19.74 27.12 59.66
C LEU A 366 19.03 27.73 60.89
N GLN A 367 17.71 27.58 60.99
CA GLN A 367 16.96 27.95 62.19
C GLN A 367 17.30 27.05 63.39
N GLU A 368 17.38 25.73 63.19
CA GLU A 368 17.80 24.77 64.21
C GLU A 368 19.22 25.09 64.74
N ASP A 369 20.18 25.39 63.85
CA ASP A 369 21.55 25.78 64.23
C ASP A 369 21.56 27.11 65.02
N ARG A 370 20.75 28.09 64.59
CA ARG A 370 20.62 29.38 65.30
C ARG A 370 20.01 29.21 66.69
N LEU A 371 19.00 28.34 66.83
CA LEU A 371 18.41 27.99 68.12
C LEU A 371 19.44 27.29 69.01
N ALA A 372 20.17 26.29 68.49
CA ALA A 372 21.21 25.59 69.23
C ALA A 372 22.33 26.54 69.72
N LEU A 373 22.69 27.55 68.94
CA LEU A 373 23.66 28.57 69.35
C LEU A 373 23.10 29.46 70.47
N LYS A 374 21.83 29.85 70.37
CA LYS A 374 21.15 30.61 71.43
C LYS A 374 20.99 29.79 72.71
N ASP A 375 20.69 28.51 72.62
CA ASP A 375 20.64 27.61 73.78
C ASP A 375 22.01 27.47 74.45
N LYS A 376 23.09 27.36 73.67
CA LYS A 376 24.46 27.37 74.21
C LYS A 376 24.77 28.69 74.91
N GLU A 377 24.39 29.83 74.32
CA GLU A 377 24.57 31.16 74.94
C GLU A 377 23.80 31.26 76.26
N ILE A 378 22.54 30.79 76.29
CA ILE A 378 21.73 30.72 77.51
C ILE A 378 22.39 29.82 78.56
N GLN A 379 22.90 28.64 78.18
CA GLN A 379 23.60 27.74 79.10
C GLN A 379 24.88 28.37 79.67
N VAL A 380 25.65 29.09 78.86
CA VAL A 380 26.84 29.82 79.32
C VAL A 380 26.43 30.92 80.31
N LEU A 381 25.41 31.72 79.98
CA LEU A 381 24.89 32.77 80.86
C LEU A 381 24.37 32.18 82.19
N GLN A 382 23.66 31.05 82.15
CA GLN A 382 23.20 30.32 83.33
C GLN A 382 24.36 29.77 84.16
N GLY A 383 25.42 29.24 83.53
CA GLY A 383 26.64 28.80 84.21
C GLY A 383 27.40 29.94 84.89
N MET A 384 27.44 31.13 84.28
CA MET A 384 28.01 32.33 84.89
C MET A 384 27.17 32.85 86.07
N LEU A 385 25.85 32.74 85.98
CA LEU A 385 24.93 33.06 87.09
C LEU A 385 25.08 32.05 88.25
N ALA A 386 25.24 30.76 87.94
CA ALA A 386 25.50 29.73 88.94
C ALA A 386 26.86 29.91 89.65
N ASN A 387 27.88 30.44 88.97
CA ASN A 387 29.18 30.78 89.59
C ASN A 387 29.17 32.07 90.43
N LYS A 388 28.04 32.80 90.50
CA LYS A 388 27.86 34.02 91.32
C LYS A 388 26.77 33.90 92.38
N ALA A 389 26.11 32.76 92.53
CA ALA A 389 25.08 32.57 93.53
C ALA A 389 25.31 31.28 94.32
N GLY A 390 25.60 31.44 95.61
CA GLY A 390 25.51 30.36 96.60
C GLY A 390 24.08 29.81 96.70
N PRO A 391 23.91 28.61 97.29
CA PRO A 391 22.71 27.80 97.14
C PRO A 391 21.69 28.10 98.27
N PRO A 392 20.53 27.41 98.32
CA PRO A 392 19.25 27.90 97.82
C PRO A 392 18.22 28.01 98.95
N ASN A 393 16.97 28.42 98.68
CA ASN A 393 15.86 27.88 99.47
C ASN A 393 14.53 27.83 98.74
N ALA A 394 13.86 26.71 98.98
CA ALA A 394 12.57 26.28 98.49
C ALA A 394 11.41 27.02 99.17
N ALA A 395 10.29 27.15 98.45
CA ALA A 395 8.95 26.81 98.95
C ALA A 395 7.90 27.01 97.85
N SER A 396 7.20 25.93 97.51
CA SER A 396 5.86 25.90 96.88
C SER A 396 4.78 26.43 97.88
N PRO A 397 3.44 26.50 97.64
CA PRO A 397 2.64 25.79 96.61
C PRO A 397 1.34 26.47 96.08
N GLN A 398 0.66 25.73 95.18
CA GLN A 398 -0.80 25.58 94.95
C GLN A 398 -1.67 26.68 94.28
N SER A 399 -2.34 26.31 93.18
CA SER A 399 -3.81 26.06 93.14
C SER A 399 -4.28 25.55 91.76
N VAL A 400 -5.43 24.84 91.74
CA VAL A 400 -6.08 24.03 90.67
C VAL A 400 -7.42 24.74 90.30
N PRO A 401 -8.34 24.24 89.43
CA PRO A 401 -8.38 23.92 87.98
C PRO A 401 -9.42 24.77 87.16
N GLN A 402 -9.40 24.76 85.81
CA GLN A 402 -10.66 24.92 85.02
C GLN A 402 -10.63 24.44 83.55
N GLN A 403 -11.31 23.32 83.31
CA GLN A 403 -12.28 22.93 82.26
C GLN A 403 -12.48 23.69 80.92
N GLY A 404 -12.61 22.91 79.83
CA GLY A 404 -13.30 23.22 78.54
C GLY A 404 -12.32 23.33 77.34
N ARG A 405 -12.44 22.64 76.19
CA ARG A 405 -13.57 22.11 75.43
C ARG A 405 -13.07 21.06 74.41
N GLN A 406 -13.96 20.14 74.03
CA GLN A 406 -13.88 19.12 72.96
C GLN A 406 -13.60 19.74 71.58
N ALA A 407 -12.99 19.06 70.60
CA ALA A 407 -13.63 18.01 69.80
C ALA A 407 -12.64 17.02 69.14
N ALA A 408 -13.04 15.74 69.18
CA ALA A 408 -12.48 14.60 68.48
C ALA A 408 -13.10 14.48 67.07
N ALA A 409 -12.30 14.15 66.05
CA ALA A 409 -12.22 12.85 65.37
C ALA A 409 -13.17 12.67 64.16
N SER A 410 -12.58 12.27 63.03
CA SER A 410 -13.21 11.37 62.06
C SER A 410 -12.18 10.91 61.02
N TRP A 411 -11.57 9.77 61.28
CA TRP A 411 -11.08 8.87 60.25
C TRP A 411 -12.25 8.01 59.78
N ALA A 412 -12.42 7.83 58.48
CA ALA A 412 -13.26 6.76 57.95
C ALA A 412 -12.69 6.23 56.62
N PHE A 413 -12.30 4.95 56.67
CA PHE A 413 -12.20 4.01 55.57
C PHE A 413 -13.60 3.73 54.99
N GLY A 414 -13.68 3.46 53.69
CA GLY A 414 -14.86 2.87 53.04
C GLY A 414 -14.72 2.84 51.53
N GLY A 415 -14.52 1.65 50.96
CA GLY A 415 -14.28 1.44 49.53
C GLY A 415 -15.51 1.07 48.71
N THR A 416 -15.19 0.78 47.45
CA THR A 416 -15.85 -0.10 46.45
C THR A 416 -16.70 0.49 45.32
N THR A 417 -16.36 -0.03 44.12
CA THR A 417 -17.10 -0.20 42.86
C THR A 417 -17.27 0.95 41.87
N GLY A 418 -16.85 0.69 40.62
CA GLY A 418 -17.11 1.54 39.45
C GLY A 418 -16.34 1.11 38.19
N ILE A 419 -16.73 -0.02 37.60
CA ILE A 419 -16.33 -0.46 36.26
C ILE A 419 -17.00 0.46 35.22
N SER A 420 -16.25 1.00 34.26
CA SER A 420 -16.80 1.35 32.94
C SER A 420 -15.72 1.39 31.84
N LYS A 421 -15.99 0.61 30.78
CA LYS A 421 -15.27 0.49 29.51
C LYS A 421 -15.39 1.76 28.64
N PRO A 422 -14.48 1.96 27.67
CA PRO A 422 -14.53 3.07 26.72
C PRO A 422 -15.52 2.79 25.55
N PRO A 423 -16.08 3.83 24.90
CA PRO A 423 -16.91 3.63 23.73
C PRO A 423 -16.06 3.55 22.45
N MET A 424 -16.31 2.50 21.66
CA MET A 424 -16.09 2.49 20.22
C MET A 424 -17.15 3.36 19.55
N VAL A 425 -16.75 4.16 18.56
CA VAL A 425 -17.65 4.82 17.61
C VAL A 425 -17.37 4.20 16.24
N GLY A 426 -18.44 3.76 15.59
CA GLY A 426 -18.46 3.21 14.24
C GLY A 426 -18.69 4.25 13.15
#